data_AF-A0AA39RVR1-F1
#
_entry.id   AF-A0AA39RVR1-F1
#
_cell.length_a   1.000
_cell.length_b   1.000
_cell.length_c   1.000
_cell.angle_alpha   90.00
_cell.angle_beta   90.00
_cell.angle_gamma   90.00
#
_symmetry.space_group_name_H-M   'P 1'
#
loop_
_entity.id
_entity.type
_entity.pdbx_description
1 polymer ?
#
loop_
_entity_poly.entity_id
_entity_poly.type
_entity_poly.pdbx_seq_one_letter_code
_entity_poly.pdbx_strand_id
1 'polypeptide(L)'
;MDELARLADTYGSGELRLTVEQNIIIPNIDNSKLEALLKEPLLERFSPEPPILMKGLVACTGNQFCGQAIIETKARALKVTEEVERLVSVTKPVRMHWTGCPNTCGQVQVADIGFMGCMTRDENGKTCEGADVYLGGRIGSDSHLGDIYKKSVPCKDLVPLVVDILVNKFGAVLREREEEEED
;
A
#
# COMPACT_ATOMS: atom_id res chain seq x y z
N MET A 1 9.76 -7.82 16.34
CA MET A 1 8.71 -7.64 17.36
C MET A 1 9.36 -7.21 18.66
N ASP A 2 10.40 -7.89 19.12
CA ASP A 2 11.14 -7.54 20.34
C ASP A 2 11.66 -6.11 20.36
N GLU A 3 12.23 -5.61 19.26
CA GLU A 3 12.65 -4.20 19.19
C GLU A 3 11.48 -3.20 19.32
N LEU A 4 10.29 -3.54 18.80
CA LEU A 4 9.10 -2.69 19.00
C LEU A 4 8.65 -2.70 20.46
N ALA A 5 8.74 -3.86 21.13
CA ALA A 5 8.47 -3.95 22.56
C ALA A 5 9.48 -3.14 23.37
N ARG A 6 10.79 -3.21 23.04
CA ARG A 6 11.83 -2.39 23.65
C ARG A 6 11.54 -0.90 23.51
N LEU A 7 11.15 -0.44 22.31
CA LEU A 7 10.77 0.96 22.10
C LEU A 7 9.55 1.34 22.95
N ALA A 8 8.53 0.48 23.02
CA ALA A 8 7.35 0.74 23.84
C ALA A 8 7.67 0.85 25.34
N ASP A 9 8.56 0.01 25.86
CA ASP A 9 9.01 0.05 27.25
C ASP A 9 9.91 1.27 27.55
N THR A 10 10.80 1.61 26.62
CA THR A 10 11.80 2.68 26.81
C THR A 10 11.17 4.07 26.69
N TYR A 11 10.33 4.25 25.66
CA TYR A 11 9.80 5.55 25.27
C TYR A 11 8.35 5.77 25.75
N GLY A 12 7.52 4.73 25.71
CA GLY A 12 6.11 4.78 26.10
C GLY A 12 5.86 4.17 27.49
N SER A 13 4.74 3.45 27.59
CA SER A 13 4.30 2.77 28.82
C SER A 13 4.29 1.24 28.70
N GLY A 14 5.06 0.67 27.77
CA GLY A 14 5.04 -0.76 27.44
C GLY A 14 3.80 -1.21 26.65
N GLU A 15 3.09 -0.28 26.02
CA GLU A 15 1.89 -0.55 25.22
C GLU A 15 2.16 -0.41 23.71
N LEU A 16 1.60 -1.34 22.91
CA LEU A 16 1.55 -1.26 21.46
C LEU A 16 0.09 -1.38 21.00
N ARG A 17 -0.34 -0.49 20.09
CA ARG A 17 -1.67 -0.58 19.45
C ARG A 17 -1.51 -0.90 17.98
N LEU A 18 -2.34 -1.80 17.46
CA LEU A 18 -2.41 -2.12 16.03
C LEU A 18 -3.52 -1.31 15.36
N THR A 19 -3.34 -0.98 14.08
CA THR A 19 -4.38 -0.31 13.27
C THR A 19 -4.95 -1.24 12.20
N VAL A 20 -6.11 -0.88 11.65
CA VAL A 20 -6.77 -1.67 10.60
C VAL A 20 -6.01 -1.61 9.27
N GLU A 21 -5.16 -0.60 9.08
CA GLU A 21 -4.22 -0.45 7.97
C GLU A 21 -2.92 -1.24 8.19
N GLN A 22 -2.89 -2.14 9.17
CA GLN A 22 -1.74 -3.02 9.45
C GLN A 22 -0.52 -2.28 10.02
N ASN A 23 -0.72 -1.09 10.58
CA ASN A 23 0.31 -0.27 11.22
C ASN A 23 0.29 -0.43 12.75
N ILE A 24 1.22 0.27 13.40
CA ILE A 24 1.39 0.29 14.85
C ILE A 24 1.40 1.71 15.40
N ILE A 25 0.99 1.86 16.66
CA ILE A 25 1.10 3.11 17.44
C ILE A 25 1.74 2.77 18.79
N ILE A 26 2.73 3.57 19.20
CA ILE A 26 3.31 3.56 20.55
C ILE A 26 2.74 4.77 21.31
N PRO A 27 1.78 4.58 22.22
CA PRO A 27 1.17 5.69 22.96
C PRO A 27 2.00 6.08 24.19
N ASN A 28 1.58 7.16 24.86
CA ASN A 28 2.06 7.58 26.18
C ASN A 28 3.56 7.92 26.22
N ILE A 29 4.11 8.46 25.13
CA ILE A 29 5.49 8.91 25.05
C ILE A 29 5.58 10.34 25.60
N ASP A 30 6.50 10.58 26.53
CA ASP A 30 6.81 11.94 26.98
C ASP A 30 7.47 12.72 25.83
N ASN A 31 6.96 13.93 25.55
CA ASN A 31 7.45 14.78 24.46
C ASN A 31 8.96 15.03 24.51
N SER A 32 9.55 15.08 25.71
CA SER A 32 11.00 15.25 25.88
C SER A 32 11.83 14.09 25.32
N LYS A 33 11.23 12.90 25.15
CA LYS A 33 11.90 11.72 24.59
C LYS A 33 11.79 11.59 23.07
N LEU A 34 10.97 12.42 22.40
CA LEU A 34 10.69 12.28 20.97
C LEU A 34 11.94 12.43 20.11
N GLU A 35 12.82 13.39 20.40
CA GLU A 35 14.04 13.58 19.63
C GLU A 35 14.96 12.35 19.69
N ALA A 36 15.02 11.69 20.85
CA ALA A 36 15.79 10.46 21.02
C ALA A 36 15.12 9.27 20.32
N LEU A 37 13.79 9.18 20.35
CA LEU A 37 13.05 8.14 19.64
C LEU A 37 13.25 8.23 18.13
N LEU A 38 13.17 9.43 17.57
CA LEU A 38 13.31 9.66 16.12
C LEU A 38 14.70 9.28 15.58
N LYS A 39 15.69 9.04 16.45
CA LYS A 39 17.04 8.58 16.09
C LYS A 39 17.22 7.05 16.24
N GLU A 40 16.19 6.32 16.63
CA GLU A 40 16.26 4.85 16.78
C GLU A 40 16.39 4.17 15.40
N PRO A 41 17.38 3.29 15.19
CA PRO A 41 17.63 2.66 13.87
C PRO A 41 16.43 1.89 13.33
N LEU A 42 15.59 1.34 14.22
CA LEU A 42 14.39 0.60 13.81
C LEU A 42 13.41 1.48 13.00
N LEU A 43 13.39 2.79 13.24
CA LEU A 43 12.51 3.72 12.54
C LEU A 43 12.93 3.99 11.10
N GLU A 44 14.14 3.61 10.68
CA GLU A 44 14.50 3.62 9.25
C GLU A 44 13.65 2.61 8.46
N ARG A 45 13.29 1.48 9.10
CA ARG A 45 12.44 0.44 8.51
C ARG A 45 10.96 0.65 8.84
N PHE A 46 10.64 1.05 10.06
CA PHE A 46 9.28 1.29 10.53
C PHE A 46 9.09 2.80 10.75
N SER A 47 9.10 3.54 9.65
CA SER A 47 9.12 5.00 9.68
C SER A 47 7.83 5.59 10.27
N PRO A 48 7.93 6.65 11.09
CA PRO A 48 6.77 7.47 11.47
C PRO A 48 6.27 8.33 10.30
N GLU A 49 7.11 8.56 9.30
CA GLU A 49 6.81 9.38 8.12
C GLU A 49 7.21 8.67 6.81
N PRO A 50 6.61 7.52 6.48
CA PRO A 50 6.87 6.87 5.20
C PRO A 50 6.25 7.68 4.06
N PRO A 51 6.62 7.40 2.80
CA PRO A 51 5.95 7.95 1.62
C PRO A 51 4.42 7.81 1.67
N ILE A 52 3.71 8.76 1.05
CA ILE A 52 2.27 8.93 1.26
C ILE A 52 1.43 7.75 0.76
N LEU A 53 1.84 7.05 -0.31
CA LEU A 53 1.12 5.89 -0.79
C LEU A 53 1.36 4.68 0.12
N MET A 54 2.56 4.57 0.70
CA MET A 54 2.86 3.56 1.73
C MET A 54 2.02 3.75 3.00
N LYS A 55 1.74 5.00 3.42
CA LYS A 55 0.84 5.27 4.57
C LYS A 55 -0.55 4.66 4.40
N GLY A 56 -1.06 4.61 3.17
CA GLY A 56 -2.40 4.11 2.84
C GLY A 56 -2.43 2.69 2.25
N LEU A 57 -1.30 1.99 2.21
CA LEU A 57 -1.19 0.66 1.61
C LEU A 57 -1.67 -0.43 2.57
N VAL A 58 -2.58 -1.28 2.12
CA VAL A 58 -3.05 -2.47 2.84
C VAL A 58 -2.95 -3.68 1.92
N ALA A 59 -2.42 -4.81 2.43
CA ALA A 59 -2.35 -6.04 1.64
C ALA A 59 -2.73 -7.26 2.48
N CYS A 60 -3.63 -8.10 1.97
CA CYS A 60 -3.95 -9.36 2.63
C CYS A 60 -2.79 -10.36 2.54
N THR A 61 -2.95 -11.54 3.13
CA THR A 61 -1.93 -12.61 3.18
C THR A 61 -1.43 -13.07 1.81
N GLY A 62 -2.29 -13.19 0.81
CA GLY A 62 -1.92 -13.70 -0.53
C GLY A 62 -1.51 -15.18 -0.56
N ASN A 63 -1.11 -15.64 -1.75
CA ASN A 63 -0.78 -17.05 -2.01
C ASN A 63 0.54 -17.53 -1.38
N GLN A 64 1.27 -16.65 -0.69
CA GLN A 64 2.43 -17.05 0.12
C GLN A 64 2.00 -18.05 1.21
N PHE A 65 0.82 -17.86 1.81
CA PHE A 65 0.32 -18.74 2.87
C PHE A 65 -1.17 -19.08 2.77
N CYS A 66 -2.00 -18.22 2.14
CA CYS A 66 -3.44 -18.45 2.07
C CYS A 66 -3.78 -19.39 0.90
N GLY A 67 -4.33 -20.57 1.20
CA GLY A 67 -4.75 -21.56 0.19
C GLY A 67 -5.95 -21.14 -0.69
N GLN A 68 -6.60 -20.03 -0.39
CA GLN A 68 -7.68 -19.46 -1.21
C GLN A 68 -7.20 -18.34 -2.15
N ALA A 69 -5.98 -17.84 -1.95
CA ALA A 69 -5.48 -16.72 -2.72
C ALA A 69 -5.13 -17.16 -4.14
N ILE A 70 -5.51 -16.31 -5.11
CA ILE A 70 -5.25 -16.51 -6.53
C ILE A 70 -3.87 -15.95 -6.90
N ILE A 71 -3.45 -14.87 -6.23
CA ILE A 71 -2.17 -14.19 -6.50
C ILE A 71 -1.34 -13.96 -5.24
N GLU A 72 -0.06 -13.67 -5.43
CA GLU A 72 0.79 -13.09 -4.38
C GLU A 72 0.40 -11.61 -4.17
N THR A 73 0.33 -11.16 -2.92
CA THR A 73 -0.13 -9.81 -2.59
C THR A 73 0.91 -8.93 -1.91
N LYS A 74 1.59 -9.40 -0.86
CA LYS A 74 2.40 -8.52 0.00
C LYS A 74 3.64 -8.00 -0.71
N ALA A 75 4.45 -8.88 -1.30
CA ALA A 75 5.67 -8.47 -1.99
C ALA A 75 5.33 -7.66 -3.25
N ARG A 76 4.26 -8.05 -3.96
CA ARG A 76 3.76 -7.33 -5.13
C ARG A 76 3.24 -5.92 -4.81
N ALA A 77 2.43 -5.80 -3.77
CA ALA A 77 1.85 -4.52 -3.36
C ALA A 77 2.95 -3.49 -3.05
N LEU A 78 3.99 -3.92 -2.32
CA LEU A 78 5.17 -3.10 -2.07
C LEU A 78 5.86 -2.69 -3.37
N LYS A 79 6.26 -3.67 -4.20
CA LYS A 79 6.97 -3.41 -5.46
C LYS A 79 6.22 -2.45 -6.38
N VAL A 80 4.91 -2.65 -6.57
CA VAL A 80 4.09 -1.78 -7.42
C VAL A 80 3.98 -0.37 -6.82
N THR A 81 3.80 -0.27 -5.50
CA THR A 81 3.68 1.03 -4.83
C THR A 81 4.99 1.81 -4.89
N GLU A 82 6.13 1.17 -4.62
CA GLU A 82 7.46 1.78 -4.73
C GLU A 82 7.71 2.31 -6.14
N GLU A 83 7.43 1.52 -7.17
CA GLU A 83 7.61 1.94 -8.57
C GLU A 83 6.69 3.12 -8.93
N VAL A 84 5.42 3.10 -8.49
CA VAL A 84 4.49 4.22 -8.71
C VAL A 84 4.99 5.49 -8.01
N GLU A 85 5.46 5.40 -6.77
CA GLU A 85 5.99 6.56 -6.02
C GLU A 85 7.27 7.15 -6.65
N ARG A 86 8.08 6.33 -7.33
CA ARG A 86 9.23 6.80 -8.13
C ARG A 86 8.81 7.59 -9.36
N LEU A 87 7.60 7.37 -9.88
CA LEU A 87 7.11 8.00 -11.11
C LEU A 87 6.24 9.23 -10.84
N VAL A 88 5.56 9.30 -9.70
CA VAL A 88 4.65 10.42 -9.38
C VAL A 88 4.86 10.99 -7.98
N SER A 89 4.48 12.25 -7.81
CA SER A 89 4.27 12.90 -6.52
C SER A 89 2.78 13.20 -6.36
N VAL A 90 2.20 12.83 -5.23
CA VAL A 90 0.78 13.07 -4.90
C VAL A 90 0.68 13.64 -3.50
N THR A 91 -0.18 14.63 -3.29
CA THR A 91 -0.40 15.25 -1.97
C THR A 91 -1.64 14.71 -1.28
N LYS A 92 -2.58 14.12 -2.04
CA LYS A 92 -3.75 13.45 -1.48
C LYS A 92 -3.35 12.11 -0.85
N PRO A 93 -3.89 11.76 0.33
CA PRO A 93 -3.63 10.48 0.99
C PRO A 93 -4.41 9.34 0.33
N VAL A 94 -4.00 8.95 -0.88
CA VAL A 94 -4.65 7.88 -1.65
C VAL A 94 -4.40 6.54 -0.98
N ARG A 95 -5.47 5.80 -0.67
CA ARG A 95 -5.42 4.47 -0.05
C ARG A 95 -5.47 3.40 -1.12
N MET A 96 -4.46 2.53 -1.12
CA MET A 96 -4.33 1.41 -2.04
C MET A 96 -4.49 0.10 -1.30
N HIS A 97 -5.41 -0.77 -1.74
CA HIS A 97 -5.67 -2.02 -1.04
C HIS A 97 -5.56 -3.22 -1.96
N TRP A 98 -4.87 -4.27 -1.50
CA TRP A 98 -4.66 -5.51 -2.23
C TRP A 98 -5.32 -6.69 -1.54
N THR A 99 -6.14 -7.43 -2.28
CA THR A 99 -6.70 -8.72 -1.85
C THR A 99 -6.41 -9.80 -2.87
N GLY A 100 -6.01 -10.99 -2.40
CA GLY A 100 -5.59 -12.08 -3.28
C GLY A 100 -6.73 -12.86 -3.92
N CYS A 101 -7.97 -12.68 -3.47
CA CYS A 101 -9.15 -13.38 -3.98
C CYS A 101 -10.46 -12.62 -3.66
N PRO A 102 -11.63 -13.06 -4.19
CA PRO A 102 -12.92 -12.39 -4.00
C PRO A 102 -13.44 -12.28 -2.56
N ASN A 103 -12.84 -12.99 -1.59
CA ASN A 103 -13.20 -12.86 -0.17
C ASN A 103 -12.84 -11.49 0.42
N THR A 104 -12.06 -10.67 -0.30
CA THR A 104 -11.80 -9.26 0.00
C THR A 104 -11.33 -8.97 1.44
N CYS A 105 -10.49 -9.84 2.01
CA CYS A 105 -9.91 -9.59 3.33
C CYS A 105 -9.06 -8.30 3.36
N GLY A 106 -8.52 -7.88 2.20
CA GLY A 106 -7.85 -6.58 2.03
C GLY A 106 -8.81 -5.40 1.78
N GLN A 107 -10.13 -5.62 1.74
CA GLN A 107 -11.17 -4.59 1.70
C GLN A 107 -11.10 -3.65 0.47
N VAL A 108 -10.93 -4.20 -0.73
CA VAL A 108 -10.73 -3.38 -1.95
C VAL A 108 -11.87 -2.41 -2.26
N GLN A 109 -13.09 -2.70 -1.79
CA GLN A 109 -14.25 -1.84 -1.96
C GLN A 109 -14.17 -0.55 -1.13
N VAL A 110 -13.35 -0.48 -0.08
CA VAL A 110 -13.21 0.77 0.68
C VAL A 110 -12.05 1.63 0.18
N ALA A 111 -11.20 1.11 -0.70
CA ALA A 111 -9.99 1.77 -1.18
C ALA A 111 -10.29 2.85 -2.23
N ASP A 112 -9.39 3.83 -2.30
CA ASP A 112 -9.41 4.79 -3.41
C ASP A 112 -9.03 4.07 -4.72
N ILE A 113 -8.04 3.17 -4.64
CA ILE A 113 -7.67 2.21 -5.70
C ILE A 113 -7.51 0.82 -5.09
N GLY A 114 -8.38 -0.12 -5.47
CA GLY A 114 -8.37 -1.50 -4.97
C GLY A 114 -7.88 -2.50 -6.02
N PHE A 115 -7.23 -3.58 -5.59
CA PHE A 115 -6.68 -4.62 -6.46
C PHE A 115 -7.13 -5.99 -5.97
N MET A 116 -8.02 -6.64 -6.72
CA MET A 116 -8.50 -7.99 -6.43
C MET A 116 -7.85 -9.02 -7.35
N GLY A 117 -7.16 -10.00 -6.76
CA GLY A 117 -6.46 -11.05 -7.49
C GLY A 117 -7.36 -11.87 -8.41
N CYS A 118 -6.89 -12.08 -9.63
CA CYS A 118 -7.52 -12.94 -10.63
C CYS A 118 -6.45 -13.64 -11.49
N MET A 119 -6.86 -14.67 -12.22
CA MET A 119 -6.05 -15.22 -13.31
C MET A 119 -6.44 -14.53 -14.62
N THR A 120 -5.46 -14.07 -15.38
CA THR A 120 -5.66 -13.44 -16.69
C THR A 120 -4.70 -14.02 -17.72
N ARG A 121 -4.66 -13.44 -18.92
CA ARG A 121 -3.72 -13.79 -19.99
C ARG A 121 -2.91 -12.55 -20.40
N ASP A 122 -1.64 -12.74 -20.69
CA ASP A 122 -0.79 -11.71 -21.30
C ASP A 122 -1.06 -11.52 -22.81
N GLU A 123 -0.34 -10.61 -23.47
CA GLU A 123 -0.46 -10.37 -24.92
C GLU A 123 -0.20 -11.60 -25.79
N ASN A 124 0.51 -12.61 -25.27
CA ASN A 124 0.81 -13.86 -25.97
C ASN A 124 -0.23 -14.96 -25.63
N GLY A 125 -1.27 -14.63 -24.87
CA GLY A 125 -2.31 -15.56 -24.45
C GLY A 125 -1.87 -16.50 -23.32
N LYS A 126 -0.69 -16.31 -22.72
CA LYS A 126 -0.20 -17.15 -21.61
C LYS A 126 -0.87 -16.73 -20.31
N THR A 127 -1.31 -17.72 -19.52
CA THR A 127 -1.89 -17.47 -18.20
C THR A 127 -0.88 -16.79 -17.27
N CYS A 128 -1.31 -15.70 -16.66
CA CYS A 128 -0.53 -14.93 -15.70
C CYS A 128 -1.41 -14.39 -14.57
N GLU A 129 -0.79 -13.95 -13.48
CA GLU A 129 -1.49 -13.29 -12.38
C GLU A 129 -1.91 -11.87 -12.80
N GLY A 130 -3.13 -11.49 -12.43
CA GLY A 130 -3.69 -10.17 -12.69
C GLY A 130 -4.50 -9.64 -11.52
N ALA A 131 -4.99 -8.41 -11.67
CA ALA A 131 -5.90 -7.78 -10.74
C ALA A 131 -7.11 -7.19 -11.46
N ASP A 132 -8.30 -7.41 -10.90
CA ASP A 132 -9.46 -6.57 -11.13
C ASP A 132 -9.26 -5.28 -10.29
N VAL A 133 -9.19 -4.15 -10.98
CA VAL A 133 -8.97 -2.83 -10.38
C VAL A 133 -10.30 -2.22 -9.99
N TYR A 134 -10.42 -1.81 -8.72
CA TYR A 134 -11.57 -1.14 -8.13
C TYR A 134 -11.29 0.35 -7.94
N LEU A 135 -12.32 1.20 -8.08
CA LEU A 135 -12.25 2.63 -7.78
C LEU A 135 -13.52 3.11 -7.07
N GLY A 136 -13.42 4.24 -6.37
CA GLY A 136 -14.57 4.96 -5.81
C GLY A 136 -14.94 4.61 -4.38
N GLY A 137 -14.12 3.82 -3.68
CA GLY A 137 -14.28 3.56 -2.26
C GLY A 137 -14.01 4.81 -1.42
N ARG A 138 -14.93 5.15 -0.51
CA ARG A 138 -14.78 6.24 0.46
C ARG A 138 -15.04 5.73 1.87
N ILE A 139 -14.33 6.29 2.84
CA ILE A 139 -14.48 5.99 4.27
C ILE A 139 -14.87 7.24 5.05
N GLY A 140 -15.19 7.09 6.34
CA GLY A 140 -15.70 8.17 7.18
C GLY A 140 -17.21 8.36 7.00
N SER A 141 -17.72 9.54 7.34
CA SER A 141 -19.17 9.81 7.38
C SER A 141 -19.85 9.76 6.00
N ASP A 142 -19.13 10.11 4.92
CA ASP A 142 -19.60 9.94 3.53
C ASP A 142 -19.01 8.65 2.92
N SER A 143 -19.26 7.51 3.57
CA SER A 143 -18.75 6.23 3.12
C SER A 143 -19.41 5.77 1.82
N HIS A 144 -18.64 5.13 0.94
CA HIS A 144 -19.13 4.54 -0.30
C HIS A 144 -18.32 3.29 -0.66
N LEU A 145 -18.97 2.26 -1.16
CA LEU A 145 -18.30 1.05 -1.65
C LEU A 145 -17.93 1.23 -3.12
N GLY A 146 -16.64 1.10 -3.42
CA GLY A 146 -16.11 1.16 -4.77
C GLY A 146 -16.45 -0.09 -5.58
N ASP A 147 -16.47 0.10 -6.90
CA ASP A 147 -16.83 -0.91 -7.89
C ASP A 147 -15.65 -1.22 -8.80
N ILE A 148 -15.77 -2.31 -9.56
CA ILE A 148 -14.78 -2.70 -10.57
C ILE A 148 -14.71 -1.61 -11.64
N TYR A 149 -13.53 -1.02 -11.78
CA TYR A 149 -13.19 -0.05 -12.82
C TYR A 149 -12.63 -0.75 -14.07
N LYS A 150 -11.72 -1.71 -13.90
CA LYS A 150 -11.08 -2.44 -15.01
C LYS A 150 -10.80 -3.88 -14.61
N LYS A 151 -11.27 -4.84 -15.40
CA LYS A 151 -11.06 -6.28 -15.14
C LYS A 151 -9.76 -6.79 -15.73
N SER A 152 -9.22 -7.82 -15.07
CA SER A 152 -8.23 -8.74 -15.61
C SER A 152 -6.95 -8.08 -16.12
N VAL A 153 -6.48 -7.04 -15.42
CA VAL A 153 -5.25 -6.34 -15.75
C VAL A 153 -4.06 -7.21 -15.34
N PRO A 154 -3.17 -7.62 -16.27
CA PRO A 154 -1.96 -8.36 -15.90
C PRO A 154 -1.15 -7.55 -14.89
N CYS A 155 -0.61 -8.20 -13.85
CA CYS A 155 0.07 -7.46 -12.78
C CYS A 155 1.28 -6.65 -13.26
N LYS A 156 1.91 -7.06 -14.38
CA LYS A 156 2.99 -6.31 -15.03
C LYS A 156 2.56 -4.96 -15.62
N ASP A 157 1.27 -4.78 -15.90
CA ASP A 157 0.70 -3.59 -16.53
C ASP A 157 0.05 -2.65 -15.50
N LEU A 158 0.15 -2.96 -14.20
CA LEU A 158 -0.50 -2.17 -13.16
C LEU A 158 0.18 -0.83 -12.91
N VAL A 159 1.51 -0.75 -12.95
CA VAL A 159 2.25 0.49 -12.69
C VAL A 159 1.78 1.63 -13.60
N PRO A 160 1.81 1.52 -14.95
CA PRO A 160 1.36 2.61 -15.81
C PRO A 160 -0.12 2.95 -15.58
N LEU A 161 -0.98 1.94 -15.37
CA LEU A 161 -2.40 2.17 -15.08
C LEU A 161 -2.62 2.96 -13.78
N VAL A 162 -1.88 2.64 -12.71
CA VAL A 162 -2.01 3.32 -11.42
C VAL A 162 -1.48 4.74 -11.52
N VAL A 163 -0.35 4.96 -12.19
CA VAL A 163 0.17 6.31 -12.48
C VAL A 163 -0.88 7.15 -13.20
N ASP A 164 -1.49 6.62 -14.27
CA ASP A 164 -2.53 7.32 -15.02
C ASP A 164 -3.75 7.66 -14.15
N ILE A 165 -4.19 6.72 -13.29
CA ILE A 165 -5.30 6.95 -12.36
C ILE A 165 -4.94 8.06 -11.37
N LEU A 166 -3.74 8.03 -10.79
CA LEU A 166 -3.27 9.01 -9.81
C LEU A 166 -3.20 10.41 -10.42
N VAL A 167 -2.66 10.56 -11.62
CA VAL A 167 -2.58 11.84 -12.32
C VAL A 167 -3.99 12.36 -12.63
N ASN A 168 -4.83 11.55 -13.28
CA ASN A 168 -6.11 11.99 -13.81
C ASN A 168 -7.21 12.16 -12.76
N LYS A 169 -7.16 11.42 -11.64
CA LYS A 169 -8.24 11.41 -10.62
C LYS A 169 -7.81 11.96 -9.26
N PHE A 170 -6.52 11.85 -8.94
CA PHE A 170 -6.02 12.21 -7.60
C PHE A 170 -5.07 13.42 -7.61
N GLY A 171 -4.80 14.01 -8.79
CA GLY A 171 -3.98 15.22 -8.91
C GLY A 171 -2.50 14.96 -8.65
N ALA A 172 -2.04 13.75 -8.92
CA ALA A 172 -0.61 13.46 -8.91
C ALA A 172 0.10 14.16 -10.08
N VAL A 173 1.37 14.49 -9.87
CA VAL A 173 2.26 15.10 -10.87
C VAL A 173 3.35 14.11 -11.20
N LEU A 174 3.65 13.92 -12.49
CA LEU A 174 4.78 13.10 -12.93
C LEU A 174 6.09 13.73 -12.43
N ARG A 175 7.00 12.92 -11.91
CA ARG A 175 8.36 13.36 -11.61
C ARG A 175 9.13 13.51 -12.92
N GLU A 176 9.87 14.60 -13.06
CA GLU A 176 10.84 14.73 -14.16
C GLU A 176 11.87 13.61 -14.01
N ARG A 177 12.13 12.87 -15.09
CA ARG A 177 13.28 11.97 -15.12
C ARG A 177 14.51 12.86 -15.19
N GLU A 178 15.33 12.86 -14.16
CA GLU A 178 16.75 13.19 -14.37
C GLU A 178 17.24 12.14 -15.37
N GLU A 179 17.55 12.57 -16.59
CA GLU A 179 18.28 11.74 -17.53
C GLU A 179 19.56 11.34 -16.80
N GLU A 180 19.72 10.04 -16.52
CA GLU A 180 21.01 9.51 -16.10
C GLU A 180 21.99 9.85 -17.22
N GLU A 181 22.78 10.91 -17.02
CA GLU A 181 23.99 11.19 -17.80
C GLU A 181 24.90 9.96 -17.63
N GLU A 182 24.82 9.03 -18.59
CA GLU A 182 25.84 8.02 -18.80
C GLU A 182 27.14 8.72 -19.24
N ASP A 183 28.05 8.93 -18.28
CA ASP A 183 29.48 9.18 -18.52
C ASP A 183 30.30 7.88 -18.36
#